data_AF-A0A7C5I339-F1
#
_entry.id   AF-A0A7C5I339-F1
#
_cell.length_a   1.000
_cell.length_b   1.000
_cell.length_c   1.000
_cell.angle_alpha   90.00
_cell.angle_beta   90.00
_cell.angle_gamma   90.00
#
_symmetry.space_group_name_H-M   'P 1'
#
loop_
_entity.id
_entity.type
_entity.pdbx_description
1 polymer ?
#
loop_
_entity_poly.entity_id
_entity_poly.type
_entity_poly.pdbx_seq_one_letter_code
_entity_poly.pdbx_strand_id
1 'polypeptide(L)'
;MTLIQITPYLFIVGILSLLCALGLYFLLKRLPQGSDLMKEIAESIHSGAMTFIKREYTYILVFITVVFVLLWQLFNIYTGLSF
;
A
#
# COMPACT_ATOMS: atom_id res chain seq x y z
N MET A 1 18.19 -26.39 7.48
CA MET A 1 17.35 -27.23 6.60
C MET A 1 15.85 -27.17 6.93
N THR A 2 15.44 -26.95 8.19
CA THR A 2 14.01 -26.87 8.59
C THR A 2 13.29 -25.57 8.16
N LEU A 3 13.98 -24.43 8.11
CA LEU A 3 13.37 -23.15 7.72
C LEU A 3 12.90 -23.11 6.25
N ILE A 4 13.58 -23.83 5.36
CA ILE A 4 13.25 -23.90 3.93
C ILE A 4 11.91 -24.62 3.71
N GLN A 5 11.55 -25.56 4.60
CA GLN A 5 10.29 -26.31 4.51
C GLN A 5 9.06 -25.48 4.88
N ILE A 6 9.25 -24.41 5.66
CA ILE A 6 8.17 -23.49 6.06
C ILE A 6 7.94 -22.42 5.00
N THR A 7 8.94 -22.16 4.16
CA THR A 7 8.92 -21.13 3.10
C THR A 7 7.68 -21.17 2.19
N PRO A 8 7.21 -22.33 1.69
CA PRO A 8 6.02 -22.38 0.85
C PRO A 8 4.72 -21.99 1.57
N TYR A 9 4.69 -21.92 2.90
CA TYR A 9 3.49 -21.55 3.66
C TYR A 9 3.43 -20.06 4.06
N LEU A 10 4.47 -19.25 3.76
CA LEU A 10 4.51 -17.83 4.17
C LEU A 10 3.38 -16.98 3.58
N PHE A 11 2.88 -17.33 2.39
CA PHE A 11 1.77 -16.60 1.77
C PHE A 11 0.52 -16.60 2.66
N ILE A 12 0.32 -17.64 3.48
CA ILE A 12 -0.79 -17.75 4.43
C ILE A 12 -0.70 -16.65 5.48
N VAL A 13 0.53 -16.35 5.96
CA VAL A 13 0.76 -15.27 6.91
C VAL A 13 0.44 -13.92 6.28
N GLY A 14 0.86 -13.69 5.02
CA GLY A 14 0.52 -12.46 4.29
C GLY A 14 -0.99 -12.25 4.14
N ILE A 15 -1.72 -13.31 3.77
CA ILE A 15 -3.19 -13.27 3.68
C ILE A 15 -3.81 -13.00 5.06
N LEU A 16 -3.34 -13.69 6.11
CA LEU A 16 -3.84 -13.50 7.47
C LEU A 16 -3.63 -12.06 7.97
N SER A 17 -2.48 -11.45 7.65
CA SER A 17 -2.21 -10.05 7.97
C SER A 17 -3.15 -9.09 7.23
N LEU A 18 -3.44 -9.34 5.95
CA LEU A 18 -4.42 -8.53 5.20
C LEU A 18 -5.84 -8.67 5.78
N LEU A 19 -6.25 -9.89 6.16
CA LEU A 19 -7.54 -10.11 6.81
C LEU A 19 -7.61 -9.40 8.18
N CYS A 20 -6.52 -9.42 8.94
CA CYS A 20 -6.42 -8.69 10.20
C CYS A 20 -6.56 -7.17 9.96
N ALA A 21 -5.81 -6.59 9.02
CA ALA A 21 -5.91 -5.17 8.66
C ALA A 21 -7.32 -4.78 8.20
N LEU A 22 -7.96 -5.63 7.40
CA LEU A 22 -9.35 -5.45 6.96
C LEU A 22 -10.32 -5.47 8.15
N GLY A 23 -10.14 -6.38 9.10
CA GLY A 23 -10.92 -6.44 10.33
C GLY A 23 -10.78 -5.16 11.17
N LEU A 24 -9.55 -4.67 11.36
CA LEU A 24 -9.28 -3.41 12.06
C LEU A 24 -9.93 -2.22 11.35
N TYR A 25 -9.86 -2.17 10.02
CA TYR A 25 -10.51 -1.12 9.24
C TYR A 25 -12.03 -1.07 9.50
N PHE A 26 -12.71 -2.21 9.44
CA PHE A 26 -14.15 -2.26 9.72
C PHE A 26 -14.50 -1.95 11.17
N LEU A 27 -13.64 -2.32 12.12
CA LEU A 27 -13.80 -1.96 13.53
C LEU A 27 -13.75 -0.43 13.71
N LEU A 28 -12.72 0.23 13.16
CA LEU A 28 -12.57 1.68 13.26
C LEU A 28 -13.68 2.43 12.53
N LYS A 29 -14.11 1.93 11.36
CA LYS A 29 -15.18 2.55 10.57
C LYS A 29 -16.52 2.63 11.30
N ARG A 30 -16.78 1.72 12.25
CA ARG A 30 -18.01 1.69 13.05
C ARG A 30 -18.00 2.69 14.21
N LEU A 31 -16.85 3.28 14.53
CA LEU A 31 -16.75 4.25 15.62
C LEU A 31 -17.42 5.57 15.21
N PRO A 32 -18.07 6.27 16.16
CA PRO A 32 -18.71 7.54 15.86
C PRO A 32 -17.66 8.60 15.49
N GLN A 33 -17.94 9.36 14.43
CA GLN A 33 -17.04 10.42 13.92
C GLN A 33 -17.06 11.72 14.76
N GLY A 34 -17.67 11.69 15.95
CA GLY A 34 -17.87 12.80 16.88
C GLY A 34 -18.77 13.93 16.36
N SER A 35 -18.44 15.18 16.72
CA SER A 35 -19.25 16.37 16.42
C SER A 35 -19.17 16.79 14.96
N ASP A 36 -20.10 17.62 14.51
CA ASP A 36 -20.14 18.07 13.10
C ASP A 36 -18.92 18.91 12.73
N LEU A 37 -18.42 19.75 13.64
CA LEU A 37 -17.14 20.45 13.46
C LEU A 37 -15.97 19.47 13.29
N MET A 38 -15.95 18.36 14.03
CA MET A 38 -14.87 17.36 13.92
C MET A 38 -14.92 16.63 12.56
N LYS A 39 -16.12 16.34 12.05
CA LYS A 39 -16.30 15.75 10.71
C LYS A 39 -15.81 16.68 9.59
N GLU A 40 -16.15 17.97 9.66
CA GLU A 40 -15.76 18.96 8.66
C GLU A 40 -14.23 19.13 8.59
N ILE A 41 -13.56 19.17 9.75
CA ILE A 41 -12.10 19.21 9.84
C ILE A 41 -11.51 17.92 9.26
N ALA A 42 -12.04 16.75 9.64
CA ALA A 42 -11.56 15.47 9.15
C ALA A 42 -11.65 15.35 7.62
N GLU A 43 -12.75 15.81 7.02
CA GLU A 43 -12.95 15.81 5.57
C GLU A 43 -11.95 16.73 4.87
N SER A 44 -11.71 17.92 5.43
CA SER A 44 -10.73 18.88 4.90
C SER A 44 -9.31 18.30 4.93
N ILE A 45 -8.94 17.63 6.02
CA ILE A 45 -7.66 16.92 6.15
C ILE A 45 -7.57 15.77 5.14
N HIS A 46 -8.63 14.97 5.00
CA HIS A 46 -8.67 13.85 4.06
C HIS A 46 -8.47 14.32 2.62
N SER A 47 -9.21 15.35 2.19
CA SER A 47 -9.08 15.94 0.86
C SER A 47 -7.68 16.51 0.60
N GLY A 48 -7.11 17.22 1.58
CA GLY A 48 -5.74 17.74 1.50
C GLY A 48 -4.70 16.62 1.38
N ALA A 49 -4.82 15.58 2.21
CA ALA A 49 -3.93 14.42 2.18
C ALA A 49 -4.02 13.66 0.85
N MET A 50 -5.23 13.43 0.33
CA MET A 50 -5.41 12.76 -0.95
C MET A 50 -4.85 13.57 -2.11
N THR A 51 -4.94 14.90 -2.06
CA THR A 51 -4.31 15.79 -3.05
C THR A 51 -2.79 15.68 -3.02
N PHE A 52 -2.20 15.66 -1.83
CA PHE A 52 -0.76 15.48 -1.65
C PHE A 52 -0.29 14.11 -2.16
N ILE A 53 -0.93 13.02 -1.70
CA ILE A 53 -0.60 11.63 -2.08
C ILE A 53 -0.67 11.46 -3.60
N LYS A 54 -1.70 12.00 -4.25
CA LYS A 54 -1.83 11.93 -5.72
C LYS A 54 -0.64 12.59 -6.42
N ARG A 55 -0.20 13.75 -5.91
CA ARG A 55 0.93 14.49 -6.47
C ARG A 55 2.23 13.73 -6.27
N GLU A 56 2.46 13.20 -5.07
CA GLU A 56 3.62 12.36 -4.75
C GLU A 56 3.68 11.11 -5.64
N TYR A 57 2.58 10.37 -5.75
CA TYR A 57 2.50 9.18 -6.60
C TYR A 57 2.71 9.49 -8.09
N THR A 58 2.35 10.68 -8.55
CA THR A 58 2.63 11.10 -9.93
C THR A 58 4.14 11.21 -10.19
N TYR A 59 4.89 11.81 -9.27
CA TYR A 59 6.35 11.92 -9.40
C TYR A 59 7.03 10.56 -9.22
N ILE A 60 6.58 9.75 -8.24
CA ILE A 60 7.11 8.41 -8.00
C ILE A 60 6.87 7.50 -9.21
N LEU A 61 5.71 7.60 -9.88
CA LEU A 61 5.40 6.79 -11.06
C LEU A 61 6.40 7.03 -12.20
N VAL A 62 6.78 8.29 -12.45
CA VAL A 62 7.81 8.61 -13.46
C VAL A 62 9.13 7.94 -13.10
N PHE A 63 9.54 8.02 -11.82
CA PHE A 63 10.77 7.39 -11.34
C PHE A 63 10.74 5.87 -11.52
N ILE A 64 9.69 5.20 -11.03
CA ILE A 64 9.54 3.73 -11.13
C ILE A 64 9.54 3.29 -12.59
N THR A 65 8.85 4.03 -13.48
CA THR A 65 8.81 3.70 -14.92
C THR A 65 10.21 3.76 -15.55
N VAL A 66 10.99 4.80 -15.24
CA VAL A 66 12.37 4.93 -15.75
C VAL A 66 13.24 3.78 -15.23
N VAL A 67 13.21 3.49 -13.94
CA VAL A 67 14.00 2.42 -13.34
C VAL A 67 13.59 1.06 -13.88
N PHE A 68 12.29 0.79 -14.04
CA PHE A 68 11.75 -0.42 -14.66
C PHE A 68 12.33 -0.64 -16.07
N VAL A 69 12.31 0.38 -16.92
CA VAL A 69 12.84 0.29 -18.29
C VAL A 69 14.36 0.05 -18.27
N LEU A 70 15.10 0.72 -17.37
CA LEU A 70 16.54 0.50 -17.22
C LEU A 70 16.85 -0.95 -16.80
N LEU A 71 16.16 -1.47 -15.78
CA LEU A 71 16.36 -2.84 -15.29
C LEU A 71 15.99 -3.88 -16.34
N TRP A 72 14.93 -3.65 -17.11
CA TRP A 72 14.56 -4.53 -18.22
C TRP A 72 15.65 -4.56 -19.29
N GLN A 73 16.15 -3.40 -19.75
CA GLN A 73 17.17 -3.34 -20.81
C GLN A 73 18.53 -3.90 -20.36
N LEU A 74 18.91 -3.72 -19.09
CA LEU A 74 20.21 -4.14 -18.55
C LEU A 74 20.23 -5.62 -18.12
N PHE A 75 19.12 -6.16 -17.62
CA PHE A 75 19.07 -7.50 -17.04
C PHE A 75 18.06 -8.41 -17.76
N ASN A 76 16.81 -8.36 -17.33
CA ASN A 76 15.73 -9.20 -17.84
C ASN A 76 14.38 -8.57 -17.44
N ILE A 77 13.32 -8.87 -18.20
CA ILE A 77 11.96 -8.44 -17.88
C ILE A 77 11.50 -8.92 -16.49
N TYR A 78 11.93 -10.10 -16.05
CA TYR A 78 11.55 -10.63 -14.73
C TYR A 78 12.10 -9.79 -13.58
N THR A 79 13.31 -9.24 -13.73
CA THR A 79 13.92 -8.35 -12.72
C THR A 79 13.19 -7.01 -12.67
N GLY A 80 12.83 -6.46 -13.83
CA GLY A 80 12.00 -5.26 -13.90
C GLY A 80 10.62 -5.47 -13.27
N LEU A 81 9.95 -6.57 -13.56
CA LEU A 81 8.61 -6.88 -13.02
C LEU A 81 8.59 -7.15 -11.51
N SER A 82 9.69 -7.64 -10.94
CA SER A 82 9.80 -7.87 -9.50
C SER A 82 10.09 -6.61 -8.69
N PHE A 83 10.58 -5.56 -9.36
CA PHE A 83 10.88 -4.25 -8.78
C PHE A 83 9.62 -3.40 -8.71
#